data_AF-A0A423XR02-F1
#
_entry.id   AF-A0A423XR02-F1
#
_cell.length_a   1.000
_cell.length_b   1.000
_cell.length_c   1.000
_cell.angle_alpha   90.00
_cell.angle_beta   90.00
_cell.angle_gamma   90.00
#
_symmetry.space_group_name_H-M   'P 1'
#
loop_
_entity.id
_entity.type
_entity.pdbx_description
1 polymer ?
#
loop_
_entity_poly.entity_id
_entity_poly.type
_entity_poly.pdbx_seq_one_letter_code
_entity_poly.pdbx_strand_id
1 'polypeptide(L)'
;MAYYRIKAAGSNCSALSLVISKVSAITSQKENKDVLFLVSKINIAKDDDRIEQILGASLFNKLIKKRESVTAHQGVNFELQPYDYLKKNNHRAYGRAVVVINPSAQDMDAILQQGNSSIDWIVVEMHSDGELDGWVQAQQATDI
;
A
#
# COMPACT_ATOMS: atom_id res chain seq x y z
N MET A 1 -15.71 -3.27 -0.31
CA MET A 1 -14.27 -3.44 -0.59
C MET A 1 -13.91 -2.55 -1.74
N ALA A 2 -12.72 -1.99 -1.70
CA ALA A 2 -12.18 -1.17 -2.75
C ALA A 2 -10.81 -1.71 -3.16
N TYR A 3 -10.66 -1.94 -4.46
CA TYR A 3 -9.41 -2.33 -5.08
C TYR A 3 -8.98 -1.18 -5.99
N TYR A 4 -7.81 -0.62 -5.72
CA TYR A 4 -7.22 0.43 -6.53
C TYR A 4 -5.86 0.00 -7.03
N ARG A 5 -5.56 0.36 -8.27
CA ARG A 5 -4.19 0.43 -8.75
C ARG A 5 -3.85 1.88 -9.04
N ILE A 6 -2.70 2.33 -8.56
CA ILE A 6 -2.10 3.63 -8.92
C ILE A 6 -0.91 3.32 -9.81
N LYS A 7 -0.98 3.75 -11.08
CA LYS A 7 0.14 3.62 -12.03
C LYS A 7 1.00 4.86 -11.97
N ALA A 8 2.18 4.73 -11.39
CA ALA A 8 3.09 5.83 -11.13
C ALA A 8 4.49 5.59 -11.71
N ALA A 9 4.54 5.42 -13.03
CA ALA A 9 5.80 5.32 -13.75
C ALA A 9 6.56 6.66 -13.68
N GLY A 10 7.83 6.61 -13.25
CA GLY A 10 8.72 7.78 -13.17
C GLY A 10 8.80 8.44 -11.79
N SER A 11 9.79 9.30 -11.61
CA SER A 11 10.14 9.91 -10.30
C SER A 11 9.23 11.07 -9.88
N ASN A 12 8.49 11.70 -10.80
CA ASN A 12 7.65 12.88 -10.54
C ASN A 12 6.18 12.63 -10.91
N CYS A 13 5.65 11.44 -10.62
CA CYS A 13 4.26 11.11 -10.92
C CYS A 13 3.32 11.69 -9.86
N SER A 14 2.45 12.62 -10.26
CA SER A 14 1.46 13.25 -9.37
C SER A 14 0.48 12.25 -8.74
N ALA A 15 0.31 11.07 -9.34
CA ALA A 15 -0.55 10.02 -8.81
C ALA A 15 -0.03 9.43 -7.49
N LEU A 16 1.29 9.49 -7.23
CA LEU A 16 1.87 9.03 -5.97
C LEU A 16 1.31 9.79 -4.76
N SER A 17 1.13 11.11 -4.90
CA SER A 17 0.58 11.95 -3.83
C SER A 17 -0.90 11.69 -3.54
N LEU A 18 -1.61 10.95 -4.41
CA LEU A 18 -3.01 10.59 -4.20
C LEU A 18 -3.18 9.38 -3.27
N VAL A 19 -2.12 8.61 -3.00
CA VAL A 19 -2.19 7.37 -2.20
C VAL A 19 -2.79 7.63 -0.82
N ILE A 20 -2.26 8.62 -0.08
CA ILE A 20 -2.76 8.91 1.27
C ILE A 20 -4.18 9.48 1.23
N SER A 21 -4.53 10.27 0.23
CA SER A 21 -5.92 10.71 0.05
C SER A 21 -6.87 9.54 -0.18
N LYS A 22 -6.46 8.52 -0.94
CA LYS A 22 -7.25 7.30 -1.15
C LYS A 22 -7.35 6.46 0.12
N VAL A 23 -6.25 6.32 0.87
CA VAL A 23 -6.26 5.70 2.19
C VAL A 23 -7.27 6.39 3.09
N SER A 24 -7.24 7.72 3.21
CA SER A 24 -8.17 8.48 4.06
C SER A 24 -9.62 8.32 3.62
N ALA A 25 -9.90 8.30 2.31
CA ALA A 25 -11.24 8.06 1.80
C ALA A 25 -11.77 6.69 2.24
N ILE A 26 -10.96 5.63 2.12
CA ILE A 26 -11.33 4.28 2.55
C ILE A 26 -11.52 4.22 4.07
N THR A 27 -10.53 4.66 4.85
CA THR A 27 -10.56 4.52 6.32
C THR A 27 -11.63 5.38 6.98
N SER A 28 -12.04 6.50 6.37
CA SER A 28 -13.13 7.34 6.88
C SER A 28 -14.48 6.61 6.97
N GLN A 29 -14.67 5.55 6.17
CA GLN A 29 -15.91 4.78 6.09
C GLN A 29 -15.85 3.48 6.89
N LYS A 30 -14.73 3.21 7.60
CA LYS A 30 -14.49 1.95 8.30
C LYS A 30 -14.43 2.15 9.81
N GLU A 31 -14.90 1.13 10.54
CA GLU A 31 -14.69 1.04 11.99
C GLU A 31 -13.20 0.85 12.31
N ASN A 32 -12.55 -0.10 11.63
CA ASN A 32 -11.11 -0.26 11.69
C ASN A 32 -10.44 0.70 10.70
N LYS A 33 -9.81 1.73 11.25
CA LYS A 33 -9.11 2.77 10.48
C LYS A 33 -7.64 2.44 10.26
N ASP A 34 -7.11 1.38 10.85
CA ASP A 34 -5.70 1.05 10.74
C ASP A 34 -5.30 0.68 9.32
N VAL A 35 -4.11 1.12 8.92
CA VAL A 35 -3.56 0.93 7.58
C VAL A 35 -2.29 0.11 7.69
N LEU A 36 -2.13 -0.85 6.79
CA LEU A 36 -0.91 -1.63 6.66
C LEU A 36 -0.22 -1.25 5.35
N PHE A 37 0.96 -0.66 5.44
CA PHE A 37 1.85 -0.42 4.32
C PHE A 37 2.82 -1.58 4.16
N LEU A 38 2.85 -2.13 2.96
CA LEU A 38 3.75 -3.20 2.56
C LEU A 38 4.80 -2.61 1.60
N VAL A 39 6.07 -2.88 1.90
CA VAL A 39 7.21 -2.49 1.06
C VAL A 39 8.14 -3.67 0.82
N SER A 40 8.69 -3.80 -0.38
CA SER A 40 9.57 -4.94 -0.71
C SER A 40 10.92 -4.88 0.03
N LYS A 41 11.53 -3.68 0.10
CA LYS A 41 12.86 -3.48 0.70
C LYS A 41 12.95 -2.16 1.48
N ILE A 42 12.55 -2.19 2.75
CA ILE A 42 12.57 -1.02 3.64
C ILE A 42 13.95 -0.32 3.73
N ASN A 43 15.04 -1.09 3.62
CA ASN A 43 16.40 -0.54 3.66
C ASN A 43 16.73 0.36 2.47
N ILE A 44 16.09 0.13 1.32
CA ILE A 44 16.27 0.91 0.09
C ILE A 44 15.21 2.02 0.01
N ALA A 45 14.04 1.80 0.58
CA ALA A 45 12.92 2.75 0.56
C ALA A 45 13.27 4.13 1.16
N LYS A 46 14.25 4.22 2.07
CA LYS A 46 14.70 5.49 2.66
C LYS A 46 15.38 6.42 1.67
N ASP A 47 15.88 5.89 0.56
CA ASP A 47 16.62 6.60 -0.48
C ASP A 47 15.75 6.78 -1.75
N ASP A 48 14.45 6.44 -1.69
CA ASP A 48 13.51 6.55 -2.81
C ASP A 48 12.50 7.68 -2.57
N ASP A 49 12.69 8.81 -3.24
CA ASP A 49 11.86 10.01 -3.13
C ASP A 49 10.38 9.75 -3.48
N ARG A 50 10.09 8.71 -4.27
CA ARG A 50 8.70 8.33 -4.59
C ARG A 50 7.97 7.82 -3.36
N ILE A 51 8.66 7.14 -2.45
CA ILE A 51 8.07 6.68 -1.18
C ILE A 51 7.76 7.87 -0.28
N GLU A 52 8.60 8.91 -0.29
CA GLU A 52 8.31 10.17 0.39
C GLU A 52 7.12 10.89 -0.24
N GLN A 53 6.97 10.89 -1.57
CA GLN A 53 5.80 11.45 -2.25
C GLN A 53 4.49 10.71 -1.90
N ILE A 54 4.56 9.37 -1.74
CA ILE A 54 3.43 8.55 -1.31
C ILE A 54 3.04 8.91 0.11
N LEU A 55 3.97 8.84 1.06
CA LEU A 55 3.68 8.95 2.49
C LEU A 55 3.55 10.40 2.96
N GLY A 56 4.16 11.35 2.26
CA GLY A 56 4.44 12.69 2.75
C GLY A 56 5.58 12.71 3.79
N ALA A 57 6.20 13.87 3.95
CA ALA A 57 7.42 14.04 4.76
C ALA A 57 7.29 13.52 6.21
N SER A 58 6.13 13.72 6.85
CA SER A 58 5.91 13.35 8.26
C SER A 58 5.88 11.83 8.45
N LEU A 59 5.05 11.12 7.68
CA LEU A 59 4.94 9.66 7.75
C LEU A 59 6.23 9.00 7.26
N PHE A 60 6.84 9.53 6.19
CA PHE A 60 8.12 9.04 5.67
C PHE A 60 9.23 9.11 6.73
N ASN A 61 9.37 10.25 7.40
CA ASN A 61 10.40 10.41 8.42
C ASN A 61 10.21 9.40 9.58
N LYS A 62 8.97 9.16 10.02
CA LYS A 62 8.68 8.26 11.13
C LYS A 62 8.80 6.78 10.75
N LEU A 63 8.09 6.36 9.70
CA LEU A 63 8.00 4.95 9.32
C LEU A 63 9.26 4.46 8.61
N ILE A 64 9.85 5.28 7.73
CA ILE A 64 10.98 4.85 6.89
C ILE A 64 12.32 5.24 7.53
N LYS A 65 12.51 6.53 7.85
CA LYS A 65 13.81 7.01 8.37
C LYS A 65 14.06 6.55 9.82
N LYS A 66 13.07 6.73 10.71
CA LYS A 66 13.17 6.34 12.13
C LYS A 66 12.77 4.89 12.41
N ARG A 67 12.14 4.20 11.44
CA ARG A 67 11.67 2.82 11.58
C ARG A 67 10.69 2.61 12.74
N GLU A 68 9.83 3.59 12.98
CA GLU A 68 8.69 3.39 13.89
C GLU A 68 7.78 2.33 13.29
N SER A 69 7.50 1.26 14.04
CA SER A 69 6.65 0.17 13.56
C SER A 69 5.22 0.62 13.28
N VAL A 70 4.72 1.57 14.07
CA VAL A 70 3.38 2.14 13.95
C VAL A 70 3.45 3.64 14.23
N THR A 71 2.76 4.44 13.45
CA THR A 71 2.61 5.87 13.71
C THR A 71 1.19 6.37 13.41
N ALA A 72 0.70 7.31 14.20
CA ALA A 72 -0.61 7.91 14.00
C ALA A 72 -0.53 9.18 13.14
N HIS A 73 -1.43 9.31 12.18
CA HIS A 73 -1.61 10.52 11.37
C HIS A 73 -3.10 10.72 11.07
N GLN A 74 -3.64 11.90 11.38
CA GLN A 74 -5.06 12.26 11.16
C GLN A 74 -6.06 11.24 11.76
N GLY A 75 -5.74 10.65 12.92
CA GLY A 75 -6.61 9.66 13.58
C GLY A 75 -6.59 8.27 12.94
N VAL A 76 -5.62 8.01 12.05
CA VAL A 76 -5.36 6.71 11.41
C VAL A 76 -4.00 6.19 11.87
N ASN A 77 -3.92 4.93 12.27
CA ASN A 77 -2.64 4.28 12.55
C ASN A 77 -2.07 3.66 11.28
N PHE A 78 -0.83 4.00 10.97
CA PHE A 78 -0.08 3.46 9.85
C PHE A 78 0.98 2.51 10.39
N GLU A 79 0.92 1.25 9.96
CA GLU A 79 1.92 0.23 10.24
C GLU A 79 2.72 -0.04 8.96
N LEU A 80 4.04 -0.17 9.07
CA LEU A 80 4.91 -0.48 7.94
C LEU A 80 5.54 -1.87 8.11
N GLN A 81 5.38 -2.74 7.12
CA GLN A 81 5.89 -4.11 7.14
C GLN A 81 6.48 -4.51 5.78
N PRO A 82 7.39 -5.51 5.75
CA PRO A 82 7.81 -6.12 4.50
C PRO A 82 6.68 -6.96 3.87
N TYR A 83 6.76 -7.22 2.57
CA TYR A 83 5.77 -8.05 1.85
C TYR A 83 5.54 -9.43 2.47
N ASP A 84 6.63 -10.09 2.84
CA ASP A 84 6.59 -11.43 3.44
C ASP A 84 5.88 -11.48 4.81
N TYR A 85 5.61 -10.32 5.42
CA TYR A 85 4.87 -10.24 6.67
C TYR A 85 3.48 -10.87 6.55
N LEU A 86 2.75 -10.58 5.47
CA LEU A 86 1.40 -11.12 5.27
C LEU A 86 1.40 -12.59 4.87
N LYS A 87 2.46 -13.10 4.26
CA LYS A 87 2.60 -14.54 3.97
C LYS A 87 2.53 -15.39 5.24
N LYS A 88 2.97 -14.83 6.39
CA LYS A 88 2.97 -15.50 7.69
C LYS A 88 1.86 -15.01 8.62
N ASN A 89 1.26 -13.86 8.35
CA ASN A 89 0.32 -13.19 9.24
C ASN A 89 -0.89 -12.59 8.50
N ASN A 90 -1.50 -13.35 7.58
CA ASN A 90 -2.62 -12.89 6.73
C ASN A 90 -3.76 -12.18 7.50
N HIS A 91 -4.10 -12.66 8.69
CA HIS A 91 -5.13 -12.10 9.57
C HIS A 91 -4.86 -10.64 9.97
N ARG A 92 -3.60 -10.18 9.94
CA ARG A 92 -3.21 -8.81 10.26
C ARG A 92 -3.71 -7.79 9.24
N ALA A 93 -4.14 -8.23 8.05
CA ALA A 93 -4.76 -7.39 7.03
C ALA A 93 -6.29 -7.27 7.18
N TYR A 94 -6.93 -8.14 7.98
CA TYR A 94 -8.39 -8.24 7.99
C TYR A 94 -9.06 -6.96 8.49
N GLY A 95 -10.05 -6.49 7.73
CA GLY A 95 -10.77 -5.26 8.01
C GLY A 95 -9.96 -3.97 7.85
N ARG A 96 -8.70 -4.03 7.40
CA ARG A 96 -7.83 -2.86 7.21
C ARG A 96 -7.79 -2.43 5.74
N ALA A 97 -7.31 -1.21 5.53
CA ALA A 97 -6.78 -0.82 4.22
C ALA A 97 -5.31 -1.27 4.13
N VAL A 98 -4.95 -1.91 3.02
CA VAL A 98 -3.58 -2.38 2.76
C VAL A 98 -3.04 -1.67 1.53
N VAL A 99 -1.90 -1.01 1.71
CA VAL A 99 -1.17 -0.35 0.63
C VAL A 99 0.06 -1.17 0.29
N VAL A 100 0.21 -1.56 -0.97
CA VAL A 100 1.33 -2.39 -1.42
C VAL A 100 2.13 -1.61 -2.45
N ILE A 101 3.38 -1.29 -2.12
CA ILE A 101 4.21 -0.41 -2.96
C ILE A 101 5.16 -1.21 -3.82
N ASN A 102 4.88 -1.25 -5.12
CA ASN A 102 5.64 -1.93 -6.17
C ASN A 102 5.72 -3.46 -6.06
N PRO A 103 4.57 -4.16 -5.97
CA PRO A 103 4.56 -5.63 -5.92
C PRO A 103 4.71 -6.22 -7.31
N SER A 104 5.29 -7.42 -7.37
CA SER A 104 5.17 -8.28 -8.55
C SER A 104 3.78 -8.93 -8.61
N ALA A 105 3.39 -9.47 -9.76
CA ALA A 105 2.17 -10.27 -9.87
C ALA A 105 2.20 -11.47 -8.91
N GLN A 106 3.37 -12.10 -8.75
CA GLN A 106 3.57 -13.21 -7.83
C GLN A 106 3.36 -12.82 -6.36
N ASP A 107 3.81 -11.62 -5.95
CA ASP A 107 3.57 -11.11 -4.60
C ASP A 107 2.07 -10.93 -4.35
N MET A 108 1.35 -10.37 -5.33
CA MET A 108 -0.10 -10.18 -5.23
C MET A 108 -0.84 -11.52 -5.18
N ASP A 109 -0.51 -12.48 -6.06
CA ASP A 109 -1.13 -13.80 -6.05
C ASP A 109 -0.97 -14.51 -4.71
N ALA A 110 0.24 -14.49 -4.14
CA ALA A 110 0.51 -15.12 -2.85
C ALA A 110 -0.29 -14.48 -1.69
N ILE A 111 -0.49 -13.16 -1.75
CA ILE A 111 -1.25 -12.41 -0.74
C ILE A 111 -2.77 -12.64 -0.89
N LEU A 112 -3.26 -12.82 -2.12
CA LEU A 112 -4.69 -12.93 -2.44
C LEU A 112 -5.23 -14.36 -2.45
N GLN A 113 -4.40 -15.38 -2.68
CA GLN A 113 -4.84 -16.78 -2.58
C GLN A 113 -5.31 -17.16 -1.17
N GLN A 114 -4.97 -16.37 -0.16
CA GLN A 114 -5.47 -16.50 1.21
C GLN A 114 -6.61 -15.51 1.52
N GLY A 115 -7.14 -14.86 0.48
CA GLY A 115 -7.93 -13.63 0.52
C GLY A 115 -9.28 -13.76 1.22
N ASN A 116 -9.40 -13.01 2.32
CA ASN A 116 -10.66 -12.71 2.99
C ASN A 116 -11.31 -11.49 2.31
N SER A 117 -12.62 -11.53 2.08
CA SER A 117 -13.43 -10.48 1.44
C SER A 117 -13.64 -9.22 2.31
N SER A 118 -12.71 -8.87 3.19
CA SER A 118 -12.80 -7.72 4.10
C SER A 118 -11.67 -6.71 3.94
N ILE A 119 -10.73 -6.98 3.03
CA ILE A 119 -9.51 -6.18 2.83
C ILE A 119 -9.72 -5.20 1.68
N ASP A 120 -9.40 -3.92 1.91
CA ASP A 120 -9.30 -2.93 0.84
C ASP A 120 -7.85 -2.82 0.38
N TRP A 121 -7.61 -2.91 -0.92
CA TRP A 121 -6.26 -2.93 -1.49
C TRP A 121 -6.00 -1.65 -2.29
N ILE A 122 -4.86 -1.02 -2.02
CA ILE A 122 -4.29 0.02 -2.86
C ILE A 122 -2.93 -0.49 -3.32
N VAL A 123 -2.80 -0.83 -4.60
CA VAL A 123 -1.54 -1.26 -5.19
C VAL A 123 -0.91 -0.10 -5.93
N VAL A 124 0.34 0.21 -5.62
CA VAL A 124 1.09 1.29 -6.28
C VAL A 124 2.13 0.65 -7.19
N GLU A 125 1.89 0.68 -8.49
CA GLU A 125 2.80 0.16 -9.51
C GLU A 125 3.73 1.30 -9.95
N MET A 126 5.00 1.23 -9.56
CA MET A 126 5.99 2.27 -9.91
C MET A 126 6.81 1.91 -11.16
N HIS A 127 6.57 0.73 -11.72
CA HIS A 127 7.10 0.27 -13.00
C HIS A 127 6.05 0.42 -14.10
N SER A 128 6.49 0.44 -15.36
CA SER A 128 5.64 0.73 -16.53
C SER A 128 5.36 -0.50 -17.40
N ASP A 129 5.64 -1.70 -16.89
CA ASP A 129 5.55 -2.95 -17.64
C ASP A 129 4.15 -3.59 -17.59
N GLY A 130 3.24 -3.10 -16.73
CA GLY A 130 1.85 -3.55 -16.71
C GLY A 130 1.70 -4.95 -16.12
N GLU A 131 2.67 -5.40 -15.31
CA GLU A 131 2.70 -6.75 -14.73
C GLU A 131 1.41 -7.09 -13.96
N LEU A 132 0.72 -6.07 -13.45
CA LEU A 132 -0.49 -6.20 -12.65
C LEU A 132 -1.80 -6.06 -13.44
N ASP A 133 -1.77 -5.97 -14.77
CA ASP A 133 -2.99 -5.84 -15.58
C ASP A 133 -3.96 -7.01 -15.37
N GLY A 134 -3.45 -8.24 -15.22
CA GLY A 134 -4.27 -9.41 -14.90
C GLY A 134 -4.91 -9.32 -13.51
N TRP A 135 -4.19 -8.77 -12.53
CA TRP A 135 -4.73 -8.53 -11.18
C TRP A 135 -5.88 -7.52 -11.21
N VAL A 136 -5.69 -6.41 -11.95
CA VAL A 136 -6.72 -5.38 -12.12
C VAL A 136 -7.99 -5.97 -12.71
N GLN A 137 -7.87 -6.78 -13.76
CA GLN A 137 -9.03 -7.45 -14.37
C GLN A 137 -9.72 -8.40 -13.40
N ALA A 138 -8.96 -9.23 -12.68
CA ALA A 138 -9.50 -10.23 -11.76
C ALA A 138 -10.24 -9.59 -10.56
N GLN A 139 -9.73 -8.49 -10.03
CA GLN A 139 -10.30 -7.80 -8.86
C GLN A 139 -11.25 -6.65 -9.22
N GLN A 140 -11.44 -6.37 -10.52
CA GLN A 140 -12.14 -5.18 -11.01
C GLN A 140 -11.60 -3.90 -10.36
N ALA A 141 -10.27 -3.81 -10.24
CA ALA A 141 -9.64 -2.68 -9.57
C ALA A 141 -9.81 -1.40 -10.38
N THR A 142 -9.98 -0.27 -9.69
CA THR A 142 -10.02 1.05 -10.33
C THR A 142 -8.59 1.54 -10.55
N ASP A 143 -8.27 1.82 -11.81
CA ASP A 143 -7.01 2.44 -12.20
C ASP A 143 -7.04 3.96 -11.95
N ILE A 144 -5.95 4.47 -11.37
CA ILE A 144 -5.70 5.88 -11.08
C ILE A 144 -4.34 6.28 -11.65
#